data_AF-A0A3F3I2T9-F1
#
_entry.id   AF-A0A3F3I2T9-F1
#
_cell.length_a   1.000
_cell.length_b   1.000
_cell.length_c   1.000
_cell.angle_alpha   90.00
_cell.angle_beta   90.00
_cell.angle_gamma   90.00
#
_symmetry.space_group_name_H-M   'P 1'
#
loop_
_entity.id
_entity.type
_entity.pdbx_description
1 polymer ?
#
loop_
_entity_poly.entity_id
_entity_poly.type
_entity_poly.pdbx_seq_one_letter_code
_entity_poly.pdbx_strand_id
1 'polypeptide(L)'
;MKNINSYRKFSRNNNEPNKNGDYVLYWMQINRRFQYNYALEYAIGWANKLGKPLLIYEGLSIEYPWACDRFHAFIMQGMKENLDFANSNDLNYFNFVEPKIGGGKGLFYRLAENACTVISDEYPVFIIKKHNERVADKIDVPYTTIDSNGIIPLGVTDKDPYSAYLFRKTMQKKFKEGFTNPPKKDPIEELENREKVVLQKDFLKDYPKADKMLENIQETISGLDIDHTVGIIDMTGTRQAALGKLGHFIGHSLLEYDEKRNHPDEKKTSGLSPWLHFGKISEYEIVKAALDHQLENWTLEDLTPNGGKNSGFFNGNENIESFLDEVITWREVGFHFAHHVDNYDEFESLPNWAKTTMEEHKDDVREYVYSLEEFELSKTQDEIWNAAQTQLREEGIIHNYLRMLWGKKIIEWTPDHRTALEYMIELNNKYAIDGRDPNSYSGIFWCFGRFDRAWQERDIFGKLRYMTSESTRKKVKLDQYLAKYGNQKSLI
;
A
#
# COMPACT_ATOMS: atom_id res chain seq x y z
N MET A 1 -17.49 -0.38 18.12
CA MET A 1 -18.22 -0.76 16.89
C MET A 1 -19.05 0.35 16.25
N LYS A 2 -19.44 1.45 16.94
CA LYS A 2 -20.29 2.51 16.33
C LYS A 2 -19.70 3.15 15.06
N ASN A 3 -18.38 3.17 14.90
CA ASN A 3 -17.70 3.81 13.77
C ASN A 3 -17.44 2.86 12.59
N ILE A 4 -17.73 1.57 12.74
CA ILE A 4 -17.49 0.57 11.69
C ILE A 4 -18.81 0.36 10.96
N ASN A 5 -18.96 1.00 9.80
CA ASN A 5 -20.14 0.80 8.96
C ASN A 5 -20.10 -0.58 8.28
N SER A 6 -21.26 -1.05 7.81
CA SER A 6 -21.39 -2.36 7.17
C SER A 6 -20.57 -2.49 5.88
N TYR A 7 -20.25 -1.38 5.21
CA TYR A 7 -19.47 -1.36 3.97
C TYR A 7 -17.98 -1.66 4.18
N ARG A 8 -17.48 -1.65 5.43
CA ARG A 8 -16.11 -2.07 5.75
C ARG A 8 -15.99 -3.56 6.10
N LYS A 9 -17.11 -4.24 6.33
CA LYS A 9 -17.13 -5.60 6.89
C LYS A 9 -17.41 -6.63 5.81
N PHE A 10 -16.52 -7.61 5.68
CA PHE A 10 -16.68 -8.73 4.77
C PHE A 10 -16.73 -10.04 5.55
N SER A 11 -17.90 -10.65 5.61
CA SER A 11 -18.06 -12.00 6.18
C SER A 11 -17.53 -13.03 5.19
N ARG A 12 -16.53 -13.80 5.60
CA ARG A 12 -15.85 -14.78 4.72
C ARG A 12 -16.47 -16.17 4.78
N ASN A 13 -17.08 -16.52 5.91
CA ASN A 13 -17.88 -17.73 6.07
C ASN A 13 -19.14 -17.43 6.92
N ASN A 14 -20.01 -18.44 7.09
CA ASN A 14 -21.27 -18.35 7.84
C ASN A 14 -21.21 -19.12 9.17
N ASN A 15 -20.02 -19.37 9.70
CA ASN A 15 -19.85 -20.10 10.96
C ASN A 15 -20.30 -19.25 12.15
N GLU A 16 -20.70 -19.91 13.23
CA GLU A 16 -21.07 -19.27 14.50
C GLU A 16 -19.88 -19.20 15.47
N PRO A 17 -19.76 -18.16 16.31
CA PRO A 17 -18.66 -18.05 17.27
C PRO A 17 -18.53 -19.26 18.19
N ASN A 18 -17.31 -19.80 18.32
CA ASN A 18 -17.02 -20.86 19.28
C ASN A 18 -17.00 -20.30 20.71
N LYS A 19 -18.06 -20.56 21.48
CA LYS A 19 -18.20 -20.08 22.87
C LYS A 19 -17.13 -20.62 23.83
N ASN A 20 -16.55 -21.78 23.49
CA ASN A 20 -15.51 -22.43 24.28
C ASN A 20 -14.10 -21.99 23.87
N GLY A 21 -13.95 -21.14 22.85
CA GLY A 21 -12.65 -20.61 22.46
C GLY A 21 -12.00 -19.80 23.59
N ASP A 22 -10.67 -19.74 23.60
CA ASP A 22 -9.89 -19.10 24.65
C ASP A 22 -9.80 -17.58 24.45
N TYR A 23 -9.83 -17.12 23.20
CA TYR A 23 -9.64 -15.72 22.83
C TYR A 23 -10.36 -15.34 21.54
N VAL A 24 -10.50 -14.04 21.29
CA VAL A 24 -10.75 -13.52 19.94
C VAL A 24 -9.40 -13.36 19.24
N LEU A 25 -9.27 -13.81 17.99
CA LEU A 25 -8.03 -13.70 17.22
C LEU A 25 -8.12 -12.55 16.23
N TYR A 26 -7.22 -11.56 16.35
CA TYR A 26 -6.95 -10.60 15.28
C TYR A 26 -5.69 -11.00 14.52
N TRP A 27 -5.85 -11.42 13.27
CA TRP A 27 -4.75 -11.66 12.34
C TRP A 27 -4.40 -10.37 11.59
N MET A 28 -3.36 -9.70 12.05
CA MET A 28 -2.81 -8.46 11.47
C MET A 28 -1.91 -8.82 10.29
N GLN A 29 -2.39 -8.55 9.06
CA GLN A 29 -1.68 -8.90 7.82
C GLN A 29 -0.97 -7.70 7.19
N ILE A 30 -1.67 -6.58 7.06
CA ILE A 30 -1.21 -5.40 6.31
C ILE A 30 -1.42 -4.09 7.07
N ASN A 31 -2.44 -3.98 7.92
CA ASN A 31 -2.65 -2.80 8.74
C ASN A 31 -1.83 -2.87 10.03
N ARG A 32 -0.49 -2.84 9.89
CA ARG A 32 0.50 -3.10 10.95
C ARG A 32 0.66 -1.94 11.92
N ARG A 33 -0.44 -1.55 12.57
CA ARG A 33 -0.52 -0.47 13.56
C ARG A 33 -1.64 -0.73 14.57
N PHE A 34 -1.46 -0.24 15.80
CA PHE A 34 -2.51 -0.24 16.82
C PHE A 34 -3.42 0.99 16.75
N GLN A 35 -2.92 2.13 16.25
CA GLN A 35 -3.70 3.36 16.15
C GLN A 35 -4.50 3.42 14.85
N TYR A 36 -5.70 4.00 14.92
CA TYR A 36 -6.52 4.29 13.74
C TYR A 36 -6.70 3.05 12.82
N ASN A 37 -7.08 1.92 13.41
CA ASN A 37 -7.24 0.62 12.76
C ASN A 37 -8.66 0.06 13.02
N TYR A 38 -9.52 0.02 11.98
CA TYR A 38 -10.90 -0.47 12.12
C TYR A 38 -10.94 -1.98 12.39
N ALA A 39 -10.01 -2.77 11.84
CA ALA A 39 -9.97 -4.22 12.07
C ALA A 39 -9.66 -4.54 13.53
N LEU A 40 -8.70 -3.84 14.12
CA LEU A 40 -8.41 -3.95 15.55
C LEU A 40 -9.59 -3.47 16.41
N GLU A 41 -10.20 -2.31 16.09
CA GLU A 41 -11.39 -1.84 16.80
C GLU A 41 -12.55 -2.85 16.73
N TYR A 42 -12.72 -3.53 15.58
CA TYR A 42 -13.71 -4.58 15.42
C TYR A 42 -13.42 -5.81 16.28
N ALA A 43 -12.15 -6.24 16.30
CA ALA A 43 -11.72 -7.37 17.11
C ALA A 43 -11.90 -7.11 18.61
N ILE A 44 -11.59 -5.90 19.08
CA ILE A 44 -11.85 -5.47 20.47
C ILE A 44 -13.35 -5.48 20.77
N GLY A 45 -14.19 -4.99 19.85
CA GLY A 45 -15.65 -5.06 20.00
C GLY A 45 -16.18 -6.49 20.17
N TRP A 46 -15.60 -7.46 19.45
CA TRP A 46 -15.92 -8.88 19.63
C TRP A 46 -15.38 -9.46 20.93
N ALA A 47 -14.16 -9.10 21.31
CA ALA A 47 -13.53 -9.53 22.57
C ALA A 47 -14.40 -9.12 23.77
N ASN A 48 -14.80 -7.84 23.84
CA ASN A 48 -15.68 -7.33 24.89
C ASN A 48 -17.06 -8.00 24.84
N LYS A 49 -17.67 -8.14 23.65
CA LYS A 49 -18.98 -8.80 23.49
C LYS A 49 -18.99 -10.23 24.02
N LEU A 50 -17.88 -10.96 23.86
CA LEU A 50 -17.75 -12.35 24.30
C LEU A 50 -17.16 -12.48 25.71
N GLY A 51 -16.70 -11.38 26.32
CA GLY A 51 -15.98 -11.40 27.60
C GLY A 51 -14.63 -12.14 27.53
N LYS A 52 -14.02 -12.22 26.34
CA LYS A 52 -12.79 -12.99 26.08
C LYS A 52 -11.60 -12.06 25.87
N PRO A 53 -10.37 -12.47 26.21
CA PRO A 53 -9.19 -11.71 25.85
C PRO A 53 -9.00 -11.68 24.33
N LEU A 54 -8.31 -10.64 23.85
CA LEU A 54 -7.89 -10.51 22.45
C LEU A 54 -6.46 -11.04 22.30
N LEU A 55 -6.22 -11.92 21.31
CA LEU A 55 -4.89 -12.30 20.83
C LEU A 55 -4.63 -11.64 19.47
N ILE A 56 -3.54 -10.91 19.35
CA ILE A 56 -3.12 -10.24 18.11
C ILE A 56 -1.97 -11.04 17.51
N TYR A 57 -2.14 -11.55 16.30
CA TYR A 57 -1.14 -12.29 15.56
C TYR A 57 -0.60 -11.43 14.40
N GLU A 58 0.70 -11.12 14.43
CA GLU A 58 1.42 -10.47 13.33
C GLU A 58 2.50 -11.43 12.80
N GLY A 59 2.32 -11.89 11.56
CA GLY A 59 3.24 -12.81 10.89
C GLY A 59 4.06 -12.14 9.78
N LEU A 60 5.27 -12.66 9.55
CA LEU A 60 6.10 -12.37 8.38
C LEU A 60 6.67 -13.69 7.84
N SER A 61 6.16 -14.09 6.67
CA SER A 61 6.69 -15.24 5.92
C SER A 61 7.90 -14.80 5.09
N ILE A 62 8.76 -15.74 4.71
CA ILE A 62 9.85 -15.52 3.75
C ILE A 62 9.49 -16.03 2.34
N GLU A 63 8.33 -16.65 2.16
CA GLU A 63 7.93 -17.35 0.93
C GLU A 63 7.02 -16.52 0.00
N TYR A 64 6.98 -15.19 0.15
CA TYR A 64 6.19 -14.33 -0.74
C TYR A 64 7.01 -13.82 -1.94
N PRO A 65 6.36 -13.57 -3.10
CA PRO A 65 7.06 -13.03 -4.26
C PRO A 65 7.84 -11.74 -3.95
N TRP A 66 9.08 -11.66 -4.43
CA TRP A 66 10.01 -10.55 -4.21
C TRP A 66 10.45 -10.33 -2.76
N ALA A 67 10.28 -11.32 -1.87
CA ALA A 67 10.87 -11.30 -0.54
C ALA A 67 12.37 -10.97 -0.59
N CYS A 68 12.78 -9.87 0.04
CA CYS A 68 14.15 -9.39 0.05
C CYS A 68 14.50 -8.61 1.33
N ASP A 69 15.77 -8.26 1.50
CA ASP A 69 16.30 -7.62 2.70
C ASP A 69 15.57 -6.33 3.07
N ARG A 70 15.37 -5.39 2.13
CA ARG A 70 14.74 -4.10 2.45
C ARG A 70 13.29 -4.23 2.88
N PHE A 71 12.52 -5.16 2.29
CA PHE A 71 11.13 -5.37 2.70
C PHE A 71 11.08 -6.00 4.08
N HIS A 72 11.92 -7.00 4.35
CA HIS A 72 12.00 -7.63 5.67
C HIS A 72 12.46 -6.63 6.74
N ALA A 73 13.50 -5.84 6.48
CA ALA A 73 13.97 -4.82 7.40
C ALA A 73 12.87 -3.82 7.74
N PHE A 74 12.19 -3.28 6.71
CA PHE A 74 11.13 -2.30 6.90
C PHE A 74 9.93 -2.86 7.67
N ILE A 75 9.53 -4.10 7.41
CA ILE A 75 8.43 -4.76 8.14
C ILE A 75 8.87 -5.05 9.59
N MET A 76 10.01 -5.70 9.79
CA MET A 76 10.51 -6.11 11.11
C MET A 76 10.77 -4.92 12.04
N GLN A 77 11.27 -3.78 11.53
CA GLN A 77 11.43 -2.57 12.33
C GLN A 77 10.11 -2.09 12.94
N GLY A 78 9.03 -2.10 12.15
CA GLY A 78 7.69 -1.78 12.69
C GLY A 78 7.12 -2.88 13.57
N MET A 79 7.40 -4.15 13.28
CA MET A 79 7.01 -5.27 14.15
C MET A 79 7.68 -5.18 15.53
N LYS A 80 8.94 -4.72 15.59
CA LYS A 80 9.66 -4.44 16.84
C LYS A 80 9.01 -3.30 17.63
N GLU A 81 8.63 -2.22 16.95
CA GLU A 81 7.89 -1.12 17.59
C GLU A 81 6.51 -1.57 18.10
N ASN A 82 5.80 -2.42 17.35
CA ASN A 82 4.55 -3.02 17.79
C ASN A 82 4.76 -3.94 19.00
N LEU A 83 5.84 -4.73 19.03
CA LEU A 83 6.21 -5.54 20.19
C LEU A 83 6.42 -4.67 21.45
N ASP A 84 7.19 -3.59 21.31
CA ASP A 84 7.45 -2.67 22.43
C ASP A 84 6.17 -1.98 22.93
N PHE A 85 5.31 -1.56 22.01
CA PHE A 85 4.01 -0.99 22.33
C PHE A 85 3.11 -2.03 23.04
N ALA A 86 3.06 -3.26 22.53
CA ALA A 86 2.25 -4.32 23.09
C ALA A 86 2.71 -4.69 24.51
N ASN A 87 4.02 -4.80 24.73
CA ASN A 87 4.60 -5.05 26.05
C ASN A 87 4.29 -3.92 27.03
N SER A 88 4.41 -2.67 26.60
CA SER A 88 4.13 -1.50 27.43
C SER A 88 2.64 -1.32 27.77
N ASN A 89 1.74 -1.96 27.01
CA ASN A 89 0.29 -1.89 27.17
C ASN A 89 -0.33 -3.23 27.60
N ASP A 90 0.50 -4.19 28.02
CA ASP A 90 0.09 -5.51 28.49
C ASP A 90 -0.76 -6.35 27.51
N LEU A 91 -0.62 -6.12 26.20
CA LEU A 91 -1.42 -6.78 25.17
C LEU A 91 -0.95 -8.22 24.91
N ASN A 92 -1.88 -9.11 24.55
CA ASN A 92 -1.51 -10.43 24.03
C ASN A 92 -1.13 -10.29 22.56
N TYR A 93 0.17 -10.16 22.31
CA TYR A 93 0.74 -10.02 20.99
C TYR A 93 1.66 -11.20 20.68
N PHE A 94 1.38 -11.88 19.57
CA PHE A 94 2.15 -13.00 19.05
C PHE A 94 2.75 -12.60 17.70
N ASN A 95 4.01 -12.17 17.74
CA ASN A 95 4.86 -11.86 16.61
C ASN A 95 5.61 -13.11 16.14
N PHE A 96 5.57 -13.36 14.83
CA PHE A 96 6.27 -14.48 14.22
C PHE A 96 6.98 -14.04 12.94
N VAL A 97 8.26 -14.35 12.84
CA VAL A 97 9.07 -14.24 11.62
C VAL A 97 9.47 -15.65 11.26
N GLU A 98 9.16 -16.06 10.04
CA GLU A 98 9.43 -17.40 9.55
C GLU A 98 10.96 -17.62 9.46
N PRO A 99 11.53 -18.54 10.26
CA PRO A 99 12.99 -18.68 10.34
C PRO A 99 13.59 -19.46 9.16
N LYS A 100 12.75 -20.20 8.42
CA LYS A 100 13.09 -21.00 7.25
C LYS A 100 11.82 -21.32 6.47
N ILE A 101 11.96 -21.67 5.20
CA ILE A 101 10.86 -22.07 4.32
C ILE A 101 10.01 -23.16 4.99
N GLY A 102 8.69 -22.94 5.02
CA GLY A 102 7.70 -23.81 5.64
C GLY A 102 7.63 -23.76 7.17
N GLY A 103 8.44 -22.92 7.83
CA GLY A 103 8.49 -22.78 9.28
C GLY A 103 7.21 -22.23 9.91
N GLY A 104 6.41 -21.48 9.15
CA GLY A 104 5.10 -20.96 9.55
C GLY A 104 3.91 -21.84 9.14
N LYS A 105 4.15 -22.97 8.47
CA LYS A 105 3.07 -23.81 7.92
C LYS A 105 2.16 -24.33 9.03
N GLY A 106 0.87 -24.00 8.96
CA GLY A 106 -0.13 -24.47 9.93
C GLY A 106 -0.29 -23.59 11.16
N LEU A 107 0.61 -22.63 11.40
CA LEU A 107 0.60 -21.75 12.57
C LEU A 107 -0.76 -21.05 12.75
N PHE A 108 -1.22 -20.37 11.70
CA PHE A 108 -2.49 -19.64 11.74
C PHE A 108 -3.68 -20.56 12.10
N TYR A 109 -3.75 -21.75 11.50
CA TYR A 109 -4.86 -22.68 11.74
C TYR A 109 -4.89 -23.17 13.18
N ARG A 110 -3.73 -23.45 13.79
CA ARG A 110 -3.64 -23.82 15.22
C ARG A 110 -4.06 -22.69 16.17
N LEU A 111 -3.83 -21.43 15.79
CA LEU A 111 -4.38 -20.30 16.54
C LEU A 111 -5.90 -20.20 16.35
N ALA A 112 -6.39 -20.38 15.12
CA ALA A 112 -7.81 -20.30 14.80
C ALA A 112 -8.64 -21.41 15.49
N GLU A 113 -8.09 -22.63 15.65
CA GLU A 113 -8.74 -23.76 16.35
C GLU A 113 -9.17 -23.42 17.78
N ASN A 114 -8.39 -22.59 18.48
CA ASN A 114 -8.66 -22.20 19.87
C ASN A 114 -9.34 -20.82 19.97
N ALA A 115 -9.63 -20.17 18.84
CA ALA A 115 -10.27 -18.87 18.82
C ALA A 115 -11.79 -18.99 18.95
N CYS A 116 -12.44 -17.95 19.45
CA CYS A 116 -13.90 -17.80 19.39
C CYS A 116 -14.36 -17.36 18.00
N THR A 117 -13.57 -16.50 17.37
CA THR A 117 -13.79 -15.89 16.06
C THR A 117 -12.47 -15.30 15.57
N VAL A 118 -12.31 -15.20 14.26
CA VAL A 118 -11.14 -14.61 13.61
C VAL A 118 -11.53 -13.32 12.89
N ILE A 119 -10.82 -12.24 13.21
CA ILE A 119 -10.87 -10.96 12.52
C ILE A 119 -9.55 -10.78 11.78
N SER A 120 -9.57 -10.26 10.55
CA SER A 120 -8.35 -9.90 9.83
C SER A 120 -8.55 -8.66 8.95
N ASP A 121 -7.50 -8.26 8.25
CA ASP A 121 -7.51 -7.10 7.36
C ASP A 121 -8.13 -7.46 6.00
N GLU A 122 -8.99 -6.58 5.49
CA GLU A 122 -9.40 -6.63 4.08
C GLU A 122 -8.35 -5.95 3.21
N TYR A 123 -7.85 -6.62 2.17
CA TYR A 123 -6.91 -6.02 1.21
C TYR A 123 -7.11 -6.67 -0.17
N PRO A 124 -7.29 -5.88 -1.25
CA PRO A 124 -7.82 -6.40 -2.51
C PRO A 124 -6.78 -6.99 -3.48
N VAL A 125 -5.50 -7.01 -3.14
CA VAL A 125 -4.43 -7.46 -4.04
C VAL A 125 -3.40 -8.36 -3.35
N PHE A 126 -2.44 -8.84 -4.15
CA PHE A 126 -1.28 -9.62 -3.71
C PHE A 126 -1.70 -10.90 -2.97
N ILE A 127 -0.86 -11.39 -2.05
CA ILE A 127 -1.10 -12.66 -1.36
C ILE A 127 -2.29 -12.60 -0.39
N ILE A 128 -2.63 -11.41 0.13
CA ILE A 128 -3.62 -11.23 1.20
C ILE A 128 -5.04 -11.56 0.70
N LYS A 129 -5.42 -11.10 -0.50
CA LYS A 129 -6.72 -11.44 -1.10
C LYS A 129 -6.89 -12.96 -1.20
N LYS A 130 -5.89 -13.64 -1.77
CA LYS A 130 -5.88 -15.11 -1.91
C LYS A 130 -5.88 -15.82 -0.54
N HIS A 131 -5.21 -15.27 0.48
CA HIS A 131 -5.28 -15.81 1.83
C HIS A 131 -6.68 -15.70 2.42
N ASN A 132 -7.29 -14.51 2.35
CA ASN A 132 -8.62 -14.25 2.88
C ASN A 132 -9.68 -15.16 2.25
N GLU A 133 -9.57 -15.44 0.94
CA GLU A 133 -10.46 -16.38 0.24
C GLU A 133 -10.23 -17.83 0.68
N ARG A 134 -8.97 -18.30 0.72
CA ARG A 134 -8.64 -19.70 1.02
C ARG A 134 -8.87 -20.12 2.46
N VAL A 135 -8.79 -19.18 3.41
CA VAL A 135 -8.91 -19.47 4.84
C VAL A 135 -10.35 -19.74 5.25
N ALA A 136 -11.31 -19.09 4.59
CA ALA A 136 -12.73 -19.14 4.94
C ALA A 136 -13.29 -20.56 5.11
N ASP A 137 -12.91 -21.46 4.20
CA ASP A 137 -13.39 -22.85 4.13
C ASP A 137 -12.61 -23.83 5.00
N LYS A 138 -11.61 -23.36 5.74
CA LYS A 138 -10.64 -24.20 6.48
C LYS A 138 -10.67 -24.02 7.99
N ILE A 139 -11.58 -23.17 8.49
CA ILE A 139 -11.73 -22.92 9.93
C ILE A 139 -13.21 -23.05 10.31
N ASP A 140 -13.47 -23.57 11.51
CA ASP A 140 -14.84 -23.84 12.00
C ASP A 140 -15.46 -22.66 12.76
N VAL A 141 -14.74 -21.54 12.85
CA VAL A 141 -15.16 -20.31 13.53
C VAL A 141 -15.47 -19.21 12.53
N PRO A 142 -16.21 -18.15 12.92
CA PRO A 142 -16.49 -17.05 12.02
C PRO A 142 -15.18 -16.40 11.58
N TYR A 143 -15.06 -16.12 10.29
CA TYR A 143 -13.97 -15.36 9.73
C TYR A 143 -14.52 -14.08 9.10
N THR A 144 -14.06 -12.93 9.60
CA THR A 144 -14.46 -11.62 9.11
C THR A 144 -13.23 -10.78 8.78
N THR A 145 -13.19 -10.20 7.60
CA THR A 145 -12.15 -9.24 7.22
C THR A 145 -12.71 -7.82 7.23
N ILE A 146 -11.89 -6.86 7.65
CA ILE A 146 -12.30 -5.47 7.86
C ILE A 146 -11.42 -4.53 7.04
N ASP A 147 -12.05 -3.68 6.25
CA ASP A 147 -11.38 -2.63 5.47
C ASP A 147 -10.92 -1.48 6.37
N SER A 148 -9.61 -1.44 6.57
CA SER A 148 -8.89 -0.34 7.24
C SER A 148 -7.90 0.39 6.32
N ASN A 149 -8.12 0.30 5.01
CA ASN A 149 -7.19 0.79 4.00
C ASN A 149 -7.26 2.30 3.79
N GLY A 150 -8.47 2.88 3.88
CA GLY A 150 -8.72 4.30 3.57
C GLY A 150 -9.97 4.86 4.23
N ILE A 151 -10.29 6.11 3.87
CA ILE A 151 -11.46 6.86 4.32
C ILE A 151 -12.73 6.33 3.67
N ILE A 152 -12.72 6.02 2.38
CA ILE A 152 -13.91 5.52 1.68
C ILE A 152 -13.96 3.99 1.77
N PRO A 153 -15.02 3.39 2.38
CA PRO A 153 -15.10 1.93 2.51
C PRO A 153 -15.20 1.22 1.17
N LEU A 154 -14.43 0.14 0.95
CA LEU A 154 -14.48 -0.65 -0.28
C LEU A 154 -15.91 -1.06 -0.71
N GLY A 155 -16.74 -1.47 0.25
CA GLY A 155 -18.10 -1.93 0.01
C GLY A 155 -19.09 -0.85 -0.45
N VAL A 156 -18.74 0.45 -0.48
CA VAL A 156 -19.65 1.50 -0.99
C VAL A 156 -19.71 1.57 -2.52
N THR A 157 -18.75 0.96 -3.22
CA THR A 157 -18.77 0.90 -4.69
C THR A 157 -19.44 -0.38 -5.16
N ASP A 158 -20.49 -0.26 -5.98
CA ASP A 158 -21.21 -1.42 -6.55
C ASP A 158 -20.46 -2.11 -7.71
N LYS A 159 -19.48 -1.41 -8.30
CA LYS A 159 -18.65 -1.89 -9.42
C LYS A 159 -17.33 -1.15 -9.48
N ASP A 160 -16.41 -1.65 -10.30
CA ASP A 160 -15.11 -1.02 -10.54
C ASP A 160 -15.26 0.42 -11.08
N PRO A 161 -14.55 1.41 -10.49
CA PRO A 161 -14.51 2.73 -11.06
C PRO A 161 -13.60 2.75 -12.30
N TYR A 162 -14.16 2.78 -13.51
CA TYR A 162 -13.35 2.84 -14.73
C TYR A 162 -12.57 4.16 -14.92
N SER A 163 -12.80 5.20 -14.10
CA SER A 163 -12.05 6.46 -14.12
C SER A 163 -12.01 7.14 -12.75
N ALA A 164 -10.95 7.91 -12.50
CA ALA A 164 -10.81 8.73 -11.30
C ALA A 164 -11.95 9.76 -11.16
N TYR A 165 -12.47 10.30 -12.27
CA TYR A 165 -13.62 11.21 -12.26
C TYR A 165 -14.87 10.59 -11.63
N LEU A 166 -15.18 9.33 -11.98
CA LEU A 166 -16.31 8.63 -11.39
C LEU A 166 -16.08 8.25 -9.94
N PHE A 167 -14.89 7.74 -9.61
CA PHE A 167 -14.56 7.47 -8.22
C PHE A 167 -14.67 8.73 -7.36
N ARG A 168 -14.21 9.87 -7.86
CA ARG A 168 -14.31 11.15 -7.15
C ARG A 168 -15.76 11.54 -6.83
N LYS A 169 -16.74 11.19 -7.67
CA LYS A 169 -18.17 11.39 -7.32
C LYS A 169 -18.58 10.57 -6.11
N THR A 170 -18.13 9.34 -6.01
CA THR A 170 -18.39 8.46 -4.86
C THR A 170 -17.68 9.00 -3.63
N MET A 171 -16.39 9.31 -3.74
CA MET A 171 -15.58 9.92 -2.68
C MET A 171 -16.26 11.18 -2.14
N GLN A 172 -16.61 12.16 -2.98
CA GLN A 172 -17.24 13.41 -2.54
C GLN A 172 -18.56 13.20 -1.78
N LYS A 173 -19.37 12.21 -2.19
CA LYS A 173 -20.62 11.86 -1.51
C LYS A 173 -20.40 11.18 -0.16
N LYS A 174 -19.30 10.44 -0.02
CA LYS A 174 -19.02 9.59 1.14
C LYS A 174 -17.96 10.14 2.09
N PHE A 175 -17.22 11.17 1.68
CA PHE A 175 -16.13 11.76 2.44
C PHE A 175 -16.58 12.23 3.83
N LYS A 176 -17.64 13.05 3.92
CA LYS A 176 -18.12 13.57 5.21
C LYS A 176 -18.51 12.44 6.18
N GLU A 177 -19.22 11.42 5.70
CA GLU A 177 -19.57 10.23 6.49
C GLU A 177 -18.31 9.47 6.94
N GLY A 178 -17.39 9.17 6.03
CA GLY A 178 -16.17 8.40 6.32
C GLY A 178 -15.20 9.14 7.25
N PHE A 179 -15.06 10.45 7.08
CA PHE A 179 -14.18 11.29 7.88
C PHE A 179 -14.74 11.56 9.29
N THR A 180 -16.06 11.64 9.46
CA THR A 180 -16.69 11.87 10.78
C THR A 180 -16.92 10.59 11.58
N ASN A 181 -16.74 9.41 10.96
CA ASN A 181 -16.78 8.12 11.63
C ASN A 181 -15.44 7.36 11.50
N PRO A 182 -14.31 7.97 11.94
CA PRO A 182 -12.99 7.39 11.77
C PRO A 182 -12.76 6.20 12.71
N PRO A 183 -11.70 5.40 12.48
CA PRO A 183 -11.28 4.45 13.48
C PRO A 183 -10.77 5.22 14.70
N LYS A 184 -10.88 4.64 15.90
CA LYS A 184 -10.38 5.30 17.11
C LYS A 184 -8.87 5.51 17.06
N LYS A 185 -8.40 6.59 17.68
CA LYS A 185 -6.96 6.87 17.82
C LYS A 185 -6.28 5.72 18.58
N ASP A 186 -6.79 5.38 19.75
CA ASP A 186 -6.22 4.35 20.63
C ASP A 186 -7.30 3.30 20.99
N PRO A 187 -7.72 2.43 20.04
CA PRO A 187 -8.84 1.51 20.27
C PRO A 187 -8.56 0.51 21.39
N ILE A 188 -7.28 0.23 21.69
CA ILE A 188 -6.86 -0.67 22.76
C ILE A 188 -7.31 -0.23 24.16
N GLU A 189 -7.54 1.07 24.38
CA GLU A 189 -8.03 1.57 25.69
C GLU A 189 -9.40 0.99 26.05
N GLU A 190 -10.17 0.56 25.05
CA GLU A 190 -11.50 -0.02 25.25
C GLU A 190 -11.49 -1.53 25.45
N LEU A 191 -10.32 -2.19 25.38
CA LEU A 191 -10.25 -3.63 25.65
C LEU A 191 -10.48 -3.91 27.14
N GLU A 192 -11.62 -4.54 27.43
CA GLU A 192 -12.08 -4.79 28.81
C GLU A 192 -11.38 -5.99 29.44
N ASN A 193 -11.34 -7.13 28.74
CA ASN A 193 -10.64 -8.32 29.22
C ASN A 193 -9.18 -8.32 28.73
N ARG A 194 -8.25 -8.13 29.67
CA ARG A 194 -6.80 -8.13 29.45
C ARG A 194 -6.09 -9.34 30.06
N GLU A 195 -6.83 -10.40 30.34
CA GLU A 195 -6.23 -11.66 30.80
C GLU A 195 -5.19 -12.16 29.79
N LYS A 196 -4.10 -12.73 30.32
CA LYS A 196 -3.02 -13.25 29.49
C LYS A 196 -3.48 -14.53 28.79
N VAL A 197 -3.33 -14.56 27.47
CA VAL A 197 -3.57 -15.77 26.66
C VAL A 197 -2.38 -16.70 26.81
N VAL A 198 -2.63 -17.91 27.31
CA VAL A 198 -1.60 -18.94 27.48
C VAL A 198 -1.62 -19.87 26.28
N LEU A 199 -0.63 -19.73 25.39
CA LEU A 199 -0.43 -20.66 24.28
C LEU A 199 0.28 -21.92 24.77
N GLN A 200 -0.07 -23.08 24.19
CA GLN A 200 0.47 -24.37 24.61
C GLN A 200 1.99 -24.46 24.37
N LYS A 201 2.70 -25.23 25.21
CA LYS A 201 4.18 -25.31 25.15
C LYS A 201 4.70 -25.92 23.85
N ASP A 202 4.01 -26.91 23.32
CA ASP A 202 4.27 -27.51 22.01
C ASP A 202 4.05 -26.49 20.88
N PHE A 203 3.00 -25.66 20.96
CA PHE A 203 2.79 -24.55 20.02
C PHE A 203 3.98 -23.61 19.99
N LEU A 204 4.45 -23.15 21.15
CA LEU A 204 5.59 -22.23 21.25
C LEU A 204 6.94 -22.88 20.89
N LYS A 205 7.02 -24.21 20.95
CA LYS A 205 8.19 -24.97 20.48
C LYS A 205 8.24 -25.00 18.96
N ASP A 206 7.10 -25.21 18.31
CA ASP A 206 7.01 -25.25 16.84
C ASP A 206 7.08 -23.84 16.24
N TYR A 207 6.44 -22.87 16.90
CA TYR A 207 6.33 -21.48 16.47
C TYR A 207 6.81 -20.54 17.60
N PRO A 208 8.13 -20.41 17.80
CA PRO A 208 8.66 -19.47 18.78
C PRO A 208 8.33 -18.04 18.38
N LYS A 209 8.07 -17.18 19.37
CA LYS A 209 7.93 -15.74 19.12
C LYS A 209 9.22 -15.16 18.56
N ALA A 210 9.08 -14.15 17.71
CA ALA A 210 10.20 -13.49 17.05
C ALA A 210 10.96 -12.47 17.92
N ASP A 211 10.73 -12.41 19.24
CA ASP A 211 11.28 -11.36 20.12
C ASP A 211 12.79 -11.18 19.94
N LYS A 212 13.55 -12.29 20.01
CA LYS A 212 15.01 -12.29 19.79
C LYS A 212 15.41 -11.91 18.37
N MET A 213 14.64 -12.32 17.36
CA MET A 213 14.89 -11.97 15.96
C MET A 213 14.72 -10.46 15.73
N LEU A 214 13.85 -9.82 16.51
CA LEU A 214 13.59 -8.39 16.42
C LEU A 214 14.58 -7.53 17.23
N GLU A 215 15.41 -8.12 18.10
CA GLU A 215 16.49 -7.43 18.81
C GLU A 215 17.69 -7.14 17.89
N ASN A 216 18.01 -8.07 16.97
CA ASN A 216 19.02 -7.88 15.94
C ASN A 216 18.47 -8.19 14.54
N ILE A 217 17.74 -7.22 13.98
CA ILE A 217 17.06 -7.36 12.68
C ILE A 217 18.06 -7.61 11.55
N GLN A 218 19.20 -6.92 11.54
CA GLN A 218 20.19 -7.06 10.46
C GLN A 218 20.83 -8.45 10.45
N GLU A 219 21.23 -8.97 11.61
CA GLU A 219 21.76 -10.32 11.74
C GLU A 219 20.69 -11.38 11.43
N THR A 220 19.44 -11.14 11.81
CA THR A 220 18.36 -12.06 11.46
C THR A 220 18.19 -12.14 9.95
N ILE A 221 18.09 -11.00 9.27
CA ILE A 221 17.87 -10.92 7.82
C ILE A 221 18.96 -11.64 7.04
N SER A 222 20.23 -11.49 7.43
CA SER A 222 21.34 -12.15 6.72
C SER A 222 21.33 -13.68 6.81
N GLY A 223 20.50 -14.25 7.71
CA GLY A 223 20.29 -15.69 7.83
C GLY A 223 18.98 -16.21 7.23
N LEU A 224 18.11 -15.35 6.70
CA LEU A 224 16.85 -15.75 6.07
C LEU A 224 17.05 -16.18 4.61
N ASP A 225 16.28 -17.15 4.15
CA ASP A 225 16.29 -17.60 2.75
C ASP A 225 15.41 -16.67 1.89
N ILE A 226 15.94 -15.48 1.58
CA ILE A 226 15.29 -14.41 0.80
C ILE A 226 16.29 -13.77 -0.19
N ASP A 227 15.82 -12.91 -1.09
CA ASP A 227 16.69 -12.23 -2.04
C ASP A 227 17.59 -11.17 -1.36
N HIS A 228 18.87 -11.50 -1.20
CA HIS A 228 19.89 -10.60 -0.66
C HIS A 228 20.50 -9.65 -1.71
N THR A 229 20.15 -9.77 -3.00
CA THR A 229 20.62 -8.84 -4.03
C THR A 229 19.95 -7.47 -3.95
N VAL A 230 18.77 -7.42 -3.32
CA VAL A 230 18.01 -6.18 -3.06
C VAL A 230 18.18 -5.78 -1.59
N GLY A 231 19.35 -5.19 -1.30
CA GLY A 231 19.79 -4.86 0.06
C GLY A 231 18.94 -3.81 0.78
N ILE A 232 19.13 -3.75 2.11
CA ILE A 232 18.53 -2.78 3.04
C ILE A 232 18.83 -1.34 2.59
N ILE A 233 17.85 -0.45 2.75
CA ILE A 233 17.96 0.98 2.43
C ILE A 233 17.94 1.83 3.71
N ASP A 234 18.44 3.07 3.62
CA ASP A 234 18.37 4.06 4.70
C ASP A 234 16.95 4.63 4.86
N MET A 235 16.02 3.78 5.32
CA MET A 235 14.64 4.14 5.59
C MET A 235 14.09 3.32 6.76
N THR A 236 13.72 4.01 7.84
CA THR A 236 13.18 3.36 9.04
C THR A 236 11.69 3.02 8.89
N GLY A 237 11.37 1.72 8.93
CA GLY A 237 10.02 1.18 8.80
C GLY A 237 9.19 1.20 10.09
N THR A 238 9.34 2.20 10.94
CA THR A 238 8.49 2.36 12.15
C THR A 238 7.34 3.35 11.90
N ARG A 239 6.26 3.20 12.65
CA ARG A 239 5.19 4.20 12.78
C ARG A 239 5.74 5.54 13.27
N GLN A 240 6.64 5.58 14.24
CA GLN A 240 7.28 6.84 14.67
C GLN A 240 7.98 7.55 13.50
N ALA A 241 8.68 6.82 12.63
CA ALA A 241 9.29 7.41 11.43
C ALA A 241 8.23 7.97 10.47
N ALA A 242 7.10 7.26 10.29
CA ALA A 242 5.96 7.75 9.51
C ALA A 242 5.40 9.07 10.06
N LEU A 243 5.23 9.16 11.39
CA LEU A 243 4.74 10.36 12.05
C LEU A 243 5.72 11.53 11.93
N GLY A 244 7.02 11.28 12.06
CA GLY A 244 8.06 12.27 11.81
C GLY A 244 8.05 12.78 10.36
N LYS A 245 7.88 11.86 9.40
CA LYS A 245 7.76 12.21 7.97
C LYS A 245 6.50 13.04 7.70
N LEU A 246 5.37 12.68 8.28
CA LEU A 246 4.12 13.44 8.20
C LEU A 246 4.30 14.84 8.80
N GLY A 247 4.84 14.95 10.01
CA GLY A 247 5.08 16.25 10.66
C GLY A 247 5.99 17.17 9.83
N HIS A 248 7.06 16.63 9.25
CA HIS A 248 7.92 17.39 8.34
C HIS A 248 7.15 17.86 7.09
N PHE A 249 6.39 16.98 6.44
CA PHE A 249 5.61 17.33 5.25
C PHE A 249 4.60 18.44 5.56
N ILE A 250 3.82 18.27 6.62
CA ILE A 250 2.81 19.24 7.05
C ILE A 250 3.44 20.60 7.36
N GLY A 251 4.55 20.64 8.11
CA GLY A 251 5.19 21.89 8.52
C GLY A 251 6.00 22.62 7.44
N HIS A 252 6.48 21.92 6.40
CA HIS A 252 7.48 22.49 5.47
C HIS A 252 7.20 22.29 3.98
N SER A 253 6.18 21.51 3.62
CA SER A 253 5.96 21.11 2.22
C SER A 253 4.51 21.17 1.76
N LEU A 254 3.54 20.95 2.65
CA LEU A 254 2.13 20.89 2.31
C LEU A 254 1.64 22.14 1.56
N LEU A 255 2.02 23.33 2.01
CA LEU A 255 1.57 24.60 1.43
C LEU A 255 2.27 25.00 0.13
N GLU A 256 3.22 24.19 -0.36
CA GLU A 256 3.85 24.34 -1.68
C GLU A 256 3.61 23.10 -2.56
N TYR A 257 2.77 22.17 -2.11
CA TYR A 257 2.62 20.85 -2.72
C TYR A 257 2.15 20.92 -4.17
N ASP A 258 1.08 21.68 -4.48
CA ASP A 258 0.50 21.68 -5.83
C ASP A 258 1.49 22.21 -6.86
N GLU A 259 2.13 23.34 -6.53
CA GLU A 259 3.11 23.98 -7.39
C GLU A 259 4.37 23.14 -7.59
N LYS A 260 4.84 22.45 -6.54
CA LYS A 260 6.20 21.86 -6.53
C LYS A 260 6.26 20.34 -6.58
N ARG A 261 5.17 19.61 -6.41
CA ARG A 261 5.15 18.11 -6.40
C ARG A 261 5.69 17.47 -7.67
N ASN A 262 5.70 18.19 -8.79
CA ASN A 262 6.21 17.67 -10.06
C ASN A 262 7.71 17.89 -10.24
N HIS A 263 8.39 18.60 -9.34
CA HIS A 263 9.82 18.96 -9.46
C HIS A 263 10.68 18.08 -8.53
N PRO A 264 11.42 17.09 -9.08
CA PRO A 264 12.24 16.19 -8.26
C PRO A 264 13.23 16.88 -7.33
N ASP A 265 13.82 18.00 -7.76
CA ASP A 265 14.78 18.77 -6.95
C ASP A 265 14.14 19.50 -5.75
N GLU A 266 12.83 19.78 -5.77
CA GLU A 266 12.16 20.55 -4.72
C GLU A 266 11.77 19.69 -3.50
N LYS A 267 11.62 18.37 -3.69
CA LYS A 267 11.31 17.39 -2.63
C LYS A 267 10.06 17.76 -1.79
N LYS A 268 9.01 18.30 -2.42
CA LYS A 268 7.79 18.77 -1.74
C LYS A 268 6.65 17.75 -1.63
N THR A 269 6.88 16.48 -2.00
CA THR A 269 5.91 15.40 -1.79
C THR A 269 5.97 14.83 -0.37
N SER A 270 4.89 14.23 0.13
CA SER A 270 4.88 13.65 1.48
C SER A 270 5.89 12.52 1.69
N GLY A 271 6.13 11.71 0.65
CA GLY A 271 6.99 10.53 0.74
C GLY A 271 6.46 9.47 1.70
N LEU A 272 5.16 9.47 2.02
CA LEU A 272 4.54 8.58 3.00
C LEU A 272 4.12 7.21 2.43
N SER A 273 4.24 6.98 1.12
CA SER A 273 3.78 5.75 0.47
C SER A 273 4.36 4.46 1.05
N PRO A 274 5.65 4.36 1.47
CA PRO A 274 6.18 3.16 2.14
C PRO A 274 5.41 2.77 3.41
N TRP A 275 5.08 3.76 4.25
CA TRP A 275 4.38 3.52 5.51
C TRP A 275 2.88 3.31 5.32
N LEU A 276 2.27 3.96 4.32
CA LEU A 276 0.88 3.70 3.91
C LEU A 276 0.71 2.28 3.36
N HIS A 277 1.64 1.80 2.55
CA HIS A 277 1.61 0.47 1.95
C HIS A 277 1.59 -0.63 3.02
N PHE A 278 2.52 -0.57 3.98
CA PHE A 278 2.59 -1.52 5.10
C PHE A 278 1.67 -1.16 6.29
N GLY A 279 0.73 -0.23 6.09
CA GLY A 279 -0.29 0.15 7.06
C GLY A 279 0.26 0.61 8.41
N LYS A 280 1.46 1.20 8.44
CA LYS A 280 2.14 1.73 9.64
C LYS A 280 1.61 3.11 10.05
N ILE A 281 0.89 3.77 9.15
CA ILE A 281 0.16 5.02 9.38
C ILE A 281 -1.21 4.91 8.71
N SER A 282 -2.24 5.49 9.33
CA SER A 282 -3.59 5.51 8.76
C SER A 282 -3.73 6.65 7.77
N GLU A 283 -4.41 6.41 6.64
CA GLU A 283 -4.78 7.48 5.70
C GLU A 283 -5.62 8.56 6.40
N TYR A 284 -6.53 8.17 7.28
CA TYR A 284 -7.33 9.12 8.07
C TYR A 284 -6.45 10.08 8.88
N GLU A 285 -5.36 9.58 9.49
CA GLU A 285 -4.46 10.40 10.29
C GLU A 285 -3.74 11.44 9.43
N ILE A 286 -3.32 11.06 8.22
CA ILE A 286 -2.70 11.97 7.24
C ILE A 286 -3.69 13.03 6.78
N VAL A 287 -4.90 12.62 6.40
CA VAL A 287 -5.94 13.54 5.91
C VAL A 287 -6.38 14.49 7.02
N LYS A 288 -6.55 13.99 8.25
CA LYS A 288 -6.85 14.83 9.39
C LYS A 288 -5.74 15.87 9.61
N ALA A 289 -4.48 15.46 9.60
CA ALA A 289 -3.36 16.40 9.78
C ALA A 289 -3.31 17.48 8.68
N ALA A 290 -3.61 17.13 7.43
CA ALA A 290 -3.67 18.09 6.33
C ALA A 290 -4.86 19.05 6.47
N LEU A 291 -6.04 18.55 6.87
CA LEU A 291 -7.23 19.36 7.09
C LEU A 291 -7.12 20.28 8.32
N ASP A 292 -6.43 19.85 9.37
CA ASP A 292 -6.11 20.69 10.54
C ASP A 292 -5.23 21.90 10.16
N HIS A 293 -4.59 21.89 8.98
CA HIS A 293 -3.77 22.98 8.43
C HIS A 293 -4.52 23.83 7.39
N GLN A 294 -5.85 23.67 7.27
CA GLN A 294 -6.68 24.57 6.48
C GLN A 294 -6.70 25.99 7.05
N LEU A 295 -7.34 26.90 6.30
CA LEU A 295 -7.58 28.29 6.72
C LEU A 295 -8.37 28.33 8.05
N GLU A 296 -8.16 29.38 8.85
CA GLU A 296 -8.68 29.49 10.24
C GLU A 296 -10.19 29.25 10.39
N ASN A 297 -10.99 29.59 9.37
CA ASN A 297 -12.45 29.44 9.40
C ASN A 297 -12.99 28.23 8.62
N TRP A 298 -12.12 27.37 8.10
CA TRP A 298 -12.54 26.23 7.30
C TRP A 298 -13.18 25.14 8.17
N THR A 299 -14.29 24.57 7.70
CA THR A 299 -15.03 23.51 8.37
C THR A 299 -15.53 22.46 7.37
N LEU A 300 -16.04 21.33 7.88
CA LEU A 300 -16.69 20.31 7.04
C LEU A 300 -18.00 20.77 6.39
N GLU A 301 -18.56 21.93 6.79
CA GLU A 301 -19.74 22.51 6.13
C GLU A 301 -19.37 23.23 4.83
N ASP A 302 -18.09 23.54 4.61
CA ASP A 302 -17.60 24.16 3.38
C ASP A 302 -17.51 23.15 2.21
N LEU A 303 -17.68 21.85 2.48
CA LEU A 303 -17.63 20.81 1.47
C LEU A 303 -18.76 20.97 0.44
N THR A 304 -18.41 21.12 -0.84
CA THR A 304 -19.40 21.27 -1.92
C THR A 304 -19.21 20.20 -3.00
N PRO A 305 -20.04 19.15 -3.03
CA PRO A 305 -19.99 18.16 -4.11
C PRO A 305 -20.08 18.82 -5.48
N ASN A 306 -19.05 18.64 -6.30
CA ASN A 306 -18.87 19.39 -7.55
C ASN A 306 -18.98 18.47 -8.79
N GLY A 307 -19.55 17.28 -8.61
CA GLY A 307 -19.76 16.31 -9.67
C GLY A 307 -18.50 15.58 -10.12
N GLY A 308 -17.51 15.41 -9.22
CA GLY A 308 -16.28 14.63 -9.50
C GLY A 308 -15.13 15.44 -10.13
N LYS A 309 -15.20 16.78 -10.09
CA LYS A 309 -14.06 17.65 -10.42
C LYS A 309 -13.00 17.54 -9.32
N ASN A 310 -11.73 17.67 -9.71
CA ASN A 310 -10.57 17.52 -8.85
C ASN A 310 -10.25 18.73 -7.95
N SER A 311 -11.02 19.82 -8.04
CA SER A 311 -10.88 21.00 -7.18
C SER A 311 -12.23 21.66 -6.90
N GLY A 312 -12.29 22.42 -5.81
CA GLY A 312 -13.52 23.07 -5.32
C GLY A 312 -14.50 22.13 -4.63
N PHE A 313 -14.05 20.94 -4.20
CA PHE A 313 -14.84 20.11 -3.28
C PHE A 313 -14.57 20.52 -1.85
N PHE A 314 -13.29 20.68 -1.50
CA PHE A 314 -12.90 21.05 -0.15
C PHE A 314 -13.08 22.55 0.11
N ASN A 315 -13.02 23.41 -0.92
CA ASN A 315 -13.13 24.87 -0.79
C ASN A 315 -12.15 25.46 0.25
N GLY A 316 -10.93 24.92 0.27
CA GLY A 316 -9.86 25.34 1.17
C GLY A 316 -8.63 25.83 0.41
N ASN A 317 -7.45 25.69 1.04
CA ASN A 317 -6.17 25.96 0.38
C ASN A 317 -5.94 24.98 -0.79
N GLU A 318 -5.54 25.50 -1.96
CA GLU A 318 -5.35 24.72 -3.19
C GLU A 318 -4.26 23.64 -3.08
N ASN A 319 -3.19 23.91 -2.33
CA ASN A 319 -2.12 22.94 -2.12
C ASN A 319 -2.60 21.76 -1.25
N ILE A 320 -3.43 22.05 -0.25
CA ILE A 320 -4.06 21.03 0.59
C ILE A 320 -5.07 20.23 -0.24
N GLU A 321 -5.93 20.88 -1.02
CA GLU A 321 -6.90 20.19 -1.87
C GLU A 321 -6.23 19.29 -2.93
N SER A 322 -5.14 19.76 -3.55
CA SER A 322 -4.32 18.96 -4.48
C SER A 322 -3.70 17.73 -3.79
N PHE A 323 -3.21 17.88 -2.56
CA PHE A 323 -2.71 16.75 -1.77
C PHE A 323 -3.82 15.77 -1.41
N LEU A 324 -4.99 16.27 -1.00
CA LEU A 324 -6.16 15.45 -0.65
C LEU A 324 -6.67 14.64 -1.84
N ASP A 325 -6.65 15.20 -3.06
CA ASP A 325 -7.01 14.45 -4.27
C ASP A 325 -6.07 13.27 -4.52
N GLU A 326 -4.78 13.42 -4.22
CA GLU A 326 -3.79 12.35 -4.39
C GLU A 326 -3.91 11.28 -3.30
N VAL A 327 -3.94 11.69 -2.03
CA VAL A 327 -3.94 10.75 -0.89
C VAL A 327 -5.28 10.05 -0.69
N ILE A 328 -6.39 10.63 -1.17
CA ILE A 328 -7.73 10.02 -1.12
C ILE A 328 -8.12 9.50 -2.51
N THR A 329 -8.37 10.37 -3.49
CA THR A 329 -8.96 9.95 -4.77
C THR A 329 -8.06 9.00 -5.55
N TRP A 330 -6.82 9.42 -5.84
CA TRP A 330 -5.89 8.62 -6.65
C TRP A 330 -5.39 7.39 -5.92
N ARG A 331 -5.24 7.48 -4.60
CA ARG A 331 -4.93 6.32 -3.78
C ARG A 331 -6.06 5.29 -3.82
N GLU A 332 -7.26 5.69 -3.41
CA GLU A 332 -8.35 4.75 -3.18
C GLU A 332 -9.01 4.24 -4.48
N VAL A 333 -8.94 4.96 -5.61
CA VAL A 333 -9.47 4.45 -6.88
C VAL A 333 -8.86 3.11 -7.27
N GLY A 334 -7.57 2.90 -6.98
CA GLY A 334 -6.88 1.63 -7.21
C GLY A 334 -7.39 0.51 -6.30
N PHE A 335 -7.61 0.83 -5.02
CA PHE A 335 -8.19 -0.10 -4.05
C PHE A 335 -9.60 -0.53 -4.45
N HIS A 336 -10.45 0.42 -4.82
CA HIS A 336 -11.81 0.14 -5.27
C HIS A 336 -11.85 -0.62 -6.60
N PHE A 337 -10.95 -0.33 -7.54
CA PHE A 337 -10.85 -1.11 -8.78
C PHE A 337 -10.46 -2.56 -8.50
N ALA A 338 -9.39 -2.79 -7.75
CA ALA A 338 -8.91 -4.14 -7.43
C ALA A 338 -9.87 -4.95 -6.54
N HIS A 339 -10.74 -4.26 -5.78
CA HIS A 339 -11.81 -4.91 -5.03
C HIS A 339 -12.81 -5.65 -5.95
N HIS A 340 -13.05 -5.11 -7.15
CA HIS A 340 -14.02 -5.65 -8.12
C HIS A 340 -13.38 -6.47 -9.24
N VAL A 341 -12.10 -6.26 -9.54
CA VAL A 341 -11.40 -6.87 -10.68
C VAL A 341 -10.36 -7.85 -10.18
N ASP A 342 -10.61 -9.15 -10.34
CA ASP A 342 -9.70 -10.21 -9.87
C ASP A 342 -8.37 -10.22 -10.60
N ASN A 343 -8.39 -9.99 -11.91
CA ASN A 343 -7.21 -9.93 -12.77
C ASN A 343 -6.68 -8.50 -12.94
N TYR A 344 -6.71 -7.71 -11.85
CA TYR A 344 -6.31 -6.29 -11.86
C TYR A 344 -4.87 -6.05 -12.36
N ASP A 345 -4.01 -7.06 -12.28
CA ASP A 345 -2.60 -7.10 -12.66
C ASP A 345 -2.34 -7.80 -14.00
N GLU A 346 -3.38 -8.19 -14.74
CA GLU A 346 -3.26 -8.77 -16.09
C GLU A 346 -3.62 -7.75 -17.19
N PHE A 347 -2.95 -7.83 -18.35
CA PHE A 347 -3.16 -6.94 -19.51
C PHE A 347 -4.65 -6.86 -19.93
N GLU A 348 -5.38 -7.96 -19.79
CA GLU A 348 -6.77 -8.13 -20.17
C GLU A 348 -7.72 -7.17 -19.45
N SER A 349 -7.35 -6.74 -18.24
CA SER A 349 -8.10 -5.79 -17.43
C SER A 349 -7.97 -4.33 -17.89
N LEU A 350 -7.18 -4.06 -18.93
CA LEU A 350 -7.11 -2.75 -19.57
C LEU A 350 -8.39 -2.42 -20.35
N PRO A 351 -8.74 -1.12 -20.46
CA PRO A 351 -9.92 -0.71 -21.20
C PRO A 351 -9.80 -1.09 -22.69
N ASN A 352 -10.92 -1.44 -23.32
CA ASN A 352 -10.94 -1.93 -24.70
C ASN A 352 -10.29 -0.96 -25.69
N TRP A 353 -10.48 0.36 -25.53
CA TRP A 353 -9.87 1.35 -26.42
C TRP A 353 -8.33 1.30 -26.40
N ALA A 354 -7.74 1.01 -25.24
CA ALA A 354 -6.30 0.92 -25.08
C ALA A 354 -5.78 -0.39 -25.69
N LYS A 355 -6.47 -1.51 -25.44
CA LYS A 355 -6.13 -2.80 -26.06
C LYS A 355 -6.18 -2.73 -27.59
N THR A 356 -7.22 -2.11 -28.15
CA THR A 356 -7.36 -1.93 -29.60
C THR A 356 -6.21 -1.11 -30.17
N THR A 357 -5.91 0.06 -29.60
CA THR A 357 -4.84 0.91 -30.16
C THR A 357 -3.46 0.26 -30.02
N MET A 358 -3.19 -0.48 -28.94
CA MET A 358 -1.92 -1.21 -28.80
C MET A 358 -1.78 -2.37 -29.80
N GLU A 359 -2.89 -3.03 -30.15
CA GLU A 359 -2.90 -4.09 -31.17
C GLU A 359 -2.68 -3.51 -32.58
N GLU A 360 -3.29 -2.37 -32.89
CA GLU A 360 -3.11 -1.65 -34.17
C GLU A 360 -1.64 -1.25 -34.40
N HIS A 361 -0.90 -0.98 -33.33
CA HIS A 361 0.49 -0.51 -33.34
C HIS A 361 1.51 -1.60 -32.94
N LYS A 362 1.11 -2.88 -32.92
CA LYS A 362 1.99 -3.96 -32.46
C LYS A 362 3.19 -4.20 -33.38
N ASP A 363 3.07 -3.87 -34.66
CA ASP A 363 4.07 -4.14 -35.71
C ASP A 363 4.94 -2.90 -36.02
N ASP A 364 4.74 -1.80 -35.29
CA ASP A 364 5.52 -0.57 -35.48
C ASP A 364 7.01 -0.80 -35.20
N VAL A 365 7.89 -0.08 -35.88
CA VAL A 365 9.34 -0.23 -35.66
C VAL A 365 9.74 0.48 -34.36
N ARG A 366 10.45 -0.23 -33.48
CA ARG A 366 11.01 0.32 -32.24
C ARG A 366 12.49 0.64 -32.48
N GLU A 367 12.89 1.88 -32.20
CA GLU A 367 14.28 2.34 -32.37
C GLU A 367 15.24 1.60 -31.43
N TYR A 368 14.78 1.33 -30.20
CA TYR A 368 15.53 0.60 -29.18
C TYR A 368 14.66 -0.53 -28.63
N VAL A 369 15.29 -1.65 -28.26
CA VAL A 369 14.65 -2.75 -27.56
C VAL A 369 15.62 -3.23 -26.50
N TYR A 370 15.29 -3.00 -25.22
CA TYR A 370 16.12 -3.39 -24.08
C TYR A 370 15.60 -4.67 -23.43
N SER A 371 16.52 -5.47 -22.92
CA SER A 371 16.23 -6.60 -22.03
C SER A 371 15.80 -6.11 -20.64
N LEU A 372 15.16 -6.99 -19.87
CA LEU A 372 14.84 -6.72 -18.47
C LEU A 372 16.08 -6.36 -17.65
N GLU A 373 17.21 -7.06 -17.87
CA GLU A 373 18.47 -6.81 -17.16
C GLU A 373 19.04 -5.42 -17.49
N GLU A 374 18.99 -4.99 -18.76
CA GLU A 374 19.42 -3.65 -19.14
C GLU A 374 18.58 -2.56 -18.48
N PHE A 375 17.25 -2.74 -18.44
CA PHE A 375 16.40 -1.85 -17.66
C PHE A 375 16.75 -1.89 -16.19
N GLU A 376 16.82 -3.08 -15.57
CA GLU A 376 17.11 -3.27 -14.15
C GLU A 376 18.39 -2.54 -13.70
N LEU A 377 19.45 -2.63 -14.52
CA LEU A 377 20.77 -2.05 -14.26
C LEU A 377 20.91 -0.59 -14.72
N SER A 378 19.82 0.09 -15.11
CA SER A 378 19.86 1.47 -15.61
C SER A 378 20.77 1.65 -16.84
N LYS A 379 20.74 0.70 -17.79
CA LYS A 379 21.61 0.66 -18.97
C LYS A 379 20.86 1.00 -20.26
N THR A 380 20.13 2.11 -20.25
CA THR A 380 19.53 2.67 -21.48
C THR A 380 20.39 3.83 -22.00
N GLN A 381 20.07 4.28 -23.21
CA GLN A 381 20.60 5.51 -23.80
C GLN A 381 20.12 6.80 -23.12
N ASP A 382 19.08 6.74 -22.29
CA ASP A 382 18.41 7.91 -21.71
C ASP A 382 18.82 8.16 -20.25
N GLU A 383 19.52 9.27 -20.00
CA GLU A 383 20.03 9.60 -18.66
C GLU A 383 18.92 9.89 -17.64
N ILE A 384 17.77 10.43 -18.05
CA ILE A 384 16.66 10.73 -17.13
C ILE A 384 15.99 9.41 -16.71
N TRP A 385 15.80 8.49 -17.66
CA TRP A 385 15.27 7.17 -17.38
C TRP A 385 16.20 6.38 -16.46
N ASN A 386 17.50 6.36 -16.77
CA ASN A 386 18.52 5.69 -15.97
C ASN A 386 18.56 6.25 -14.54
N ALA A 387 18.48 7.57 -14.36
CA ALA A 387 18.43 8.21 -13.05
C ALA A 387 17.17 7.78 -12.25
N ALA A 388 16.01 7.71 -12.91
CA ALA A 388 14.77 7.29 -12.28
C ALA A 388 14.81 5.82 -11.81
N GLN A 389 15.36 4.94 -12.64
CA GLN A 389 15.57 3.54 -12.30
C GLN A 389 16.64 3.36 -11.20
N THR A 390 17.71 4.15 -11.23
CA THR A 390 18.73 4.15 -10.18
C THR A 390 18.13 4.55 -8.84
N GLN A 391 17.28 5.59 -8.80
CA GLN A 391 16.56 5.95 -7.58
C GLN A 391 15.71 4.78 -7.05
N LEU A 392 14.96 4.13 -7.94
CA LEU A 392 14.13 2.98 -7.57
C LEU A 392 15.00 1.85 -6.96
N ARG A 393 16.10 1.49 -7.62
CA ARG A 393 17.01 0.43 -7.15
C ARG A 393 17.67 0.79 -5.81
N GLU A 394 18.18 2.00 -5.65
CA GLU A 394 19.00 2.40 -4.49
C GLU A 394 18.17 2.86 -3.29
N GLU A 395 17.02 3.50 -3.50
CA GLU A 395 16.20 4.07 -2.42
C GLU A 395 14.84 3.38 -2.25
N GLY A 396 14.51 2.44 -3.13
CA GLY A 396 13.23 1.73 -3.08
C GLY A 396 12.01 2.62 -3.32
N ILE A 397 12.21 3.80 -3.91
CA ILE A 397 11.16 4.74 -4.32
C ILE A 397 11.55 5.40 -5.64
N ILE A 398 10.56 5.85 -6.39
CA ILE A 398 10.76 6.64 -7.61
C ILE A 398 9.85 7.87 -7.54
N HIS A 399 10.39 9.05 -7.89
CA HIS A 399 9.60 10.28 -7.90
C HIS A 399 8.40 10.15 -8.85
N ASN A 400 7.19 10.52 -8.39
CA ASN A 400 5.94 10.22 -9.10
C ASN A 400 5.92 10.71 -10.56
N TYR A 401 6.37 11.94 -10.82
CA TYR A 401 6.45 12.46 -12.21
C TYR A 401 7.36 11.61 -13.09
N LEU A 402 8.47 11.13 -12.54
CA LEU A 402 9.44 10.28 -13.23
C LEU A 402 8.95 8.84 -13.32
N ARG A 403 8.12 8.34 -12.40
CA ARG A 403 7.47 7.02 -12.49
C ARG A 403 6.60 6.92 -13.74
N MET A 404 5.87 7.98 -14.07
CA MET A 404 5.09 8.05 -15.31
C MET A 404 6.00 8.01 -16.54
N LEU A 405 7.05 8.84 -16.59
CA LEU A 405 8.02 8.82 -17.70
C LEU A 405 8.69 7.44 -17.83
N TRP A 406 9.13 6.88 -16.72
CA TRP A 406 9.77 5.58 -16.61
C TRP A 406 8.93 4.48 -17.25
N GLY A 407 7.63 4.41 -16.92
CA GLY A 407 6.72 3.45 -17.53
C GLY A 407 6.49 3.71 -19.02
N LYS A 408 6.29 4.96 -19.43
CA LYS A 408 6.13 5.28 -20.87
C LYS A 408 7.34 4.88 -21.70
N LYS A 409 8.55 5.05 -21.17
CA LYS A 409 9.78 4.67 -21.87
C LYS A 409 9.98 3.16 -21.94
N ILE A 410 9.57 2.40 -20.93
CA ILE A 410 9.57 0.93 -21.04
C ILE A 410 8.62 0.47 -22.16
N ILE A 411 7.45 1.10 -22.36
CA ILE A 411 6.57 0.82 -23.51
C ILE A 411 7.28 1.10 -24.83
N GLU A 412 7.98 2.23 -24.92
CA GLU A 412 8.70 2.64 -26.14
C GLU A 412 9.84 1.70 -26.52
N TRP A 413 10.49 1.07 -25.53
CA TRP A 413 11.75 0.33 -25.70
C TRP A 413 11.67 -1.15 -25.34
N THR A 414 10.49 -1.76 -25.47
CA THR A 414 10.28 -3.20 -25.37
C THR A 414 9.72 -3.77 -26.68
N PRO A 415 9.81 -5.09 -26.91
CA PRO A 415 9.30 -5.70 -28.14
C PRO A 415 7.81 -5.46 -28.36
N ASP A 416 7.03 -5.46 -27.28
CA ASP A 416 5.58 -5.33 -27.31
C ASP A 416 5.02 -4.85 -25.96
N HIS A 417 3.75 -4.46 -25.96
CA HIS A 417 3.06 -3.89 -24.80
C HIS A 417 2.86 -4.88 -23.64
N ARG A 418 2.81 -6.20 -23.88
CA ARG A 418 2.69 -7.20 -22.81
C ARG A 418 4.04 -7.38 -22.12
N THR A 419 5.12 -7.50 -22.89
CA THR A 419 6.48 -7.51 -22.36
C THR A 419 6.77 -6.24 -21.55
N ALA A 420 6.33 -5.07 -22.03
CA ALA A 420 6.43 -3.81 -21.30
C ALA A 420 5.76 -3.87 -19.92
N LEU A 421 4.55 -4.44 -19.86
CA LEU A 421 3.77 -4.57 -18.64
C LEU A 421 4.46 -5.52 -17.64
N GLU A 422 4.92 -6.67 -18.12
CA GLU A 422 5.64 -7.65 -17.31
C GLU A 422 6.91 -7.04 -16.70
N TYR A 423 7.71 -6.33 -17.49
CA TYR A 423 8.92 -5.66 -17.02
C TYR A 423 8.60 -4.58 -15.98
N MET A 424 7.55 -3.79 -16.20
CA MET A 424 7.16 -2.77 -15.22
C MET A 424 6.73 -3.38 -13.89
N ILE A 425 5.93 -4.46 -13.92
CA ILE A 425 5.48 -5.14 -12.70
C ILE A 425 6.67 -5.73 -11.96
N GLU A 426 7.58 -6.41 -12.66
CA GLU A 426 8.77 -7.03 -12.07
C GLU A 426 9.67 -5.99 -11.41
N LEU A 427 10.11 -4.97 -12.15
CA LEU A 427 11.00 -3.93 -11.63
C LEU A 427 10.37 -3.17 -10.45
N ASN A 428 9.08 -2.84 -10.56
CA ASN A 428 8.38 -2.13 -9.51
C ASN A 428 8.27 -2.97 -8.23
N ASN A 429 7.83 -4.22 -8.35
CA ASN A 429 7.59 -5.07 -7.19
C ASN A 429 8.88 -5.61 -6.56
N LYS A 430 9.95 -5.74 -7.35
CA LYS A 430 11.29 -6.10 -6.86
C LYS A 430 11.93 -5.01 -6.02
N TYR A 431 11.79 -3.74 -6.40
CA TYR A 431 12.54 -2.65 -5.78
C TYR A 431 11.72 -1.69 -4.91
N ALA A 432 10.47 -1.38 -5.28
CA ALA A 432 9.70 -0.36 -4.60
C ALA A 432 9.24 -0.86 -3.22
N ILE A 433 9.52 -0.10 -2.15
CA ILE A 433 8.98 -0.37 -0.82
C ILE A 433 7.45 -0.28 -0.84
N ASP A 434 6.89 0.61 -1.66
CA ASP A 434 5.44 0.75 -1.90
C ASP A 434 4.90 -0.09 -3.08
N GLY A 435 5.68 -1.09 -3.53
CA GLY A 435 5.31 -2.06 -4.57
C GLY A 435 4.22 -3.05 -4.12
N ARG A 436 3.70 -3.87 -5.04
CA ARG A 436 2.63 -4.88 -4.79
C ARG A 436 1.35 -4.31 -4.16
N ASP A 437 1.11 -3.03 -4.40
CA ASP A 437 0.02 -2.26 -3.83
C ASP A 437 -1.00 -1.90 -4.93
N PRO A 438 -2.31 -1.74 -4.62
CA PRO A 438 -3.27 -1.27 -5.61
C PRO A 438 -2.84 0.02 -6.32
N ASN A 439 -2.11 0.90 -5.63
CA ASN A 439 -1.52 2.12 -6.20
C ASN A 439 -0.44 1.82 -7.23
N SER A 440 0.42 0.85 -6.94
CA SER A 440 1.49 0.43 -7.84
C SER A 440 0.92 -0.13 -9.15
N TYR A 441 -0.06 -1.04 -9.06
CA TYR A 441 -0.75 -1.55 -10.26
C TYR A 441 -1.51 -0.44 -10.97
N SER A 442 -2.19 0.46 -10.26
CA SER A 442 -2.89 1.58 -10.90
C SER A 442 -1.95 2.52 -11.64
N GLY A 443 -0.79 2.85 -11.07
CA GLY A 443 0.22 3.70 -11.71
C GLY A 443 0.85 3.05 -12.95
N ILE A 444 1.17 1.74 -12.87
CA ILE A 444 1.66 0.98 -14.03
C ILE A 444 0.59 0.94 -15.12
N PHE A 445 -0.62 0.53 -14.80
CA PHE A 445 -1.70 0.37 -15.79
C PHE A 445 -2.21 1.72 -16.34
N TRP A 446 -2.03 2.81 -15.61
CA TRP A 446 -2.24 4.16 -16.14
C TRP A 446 -1.30 4.46 -17.32
N CYS A 447 -0.07 3.91 -17.31
CA CYS A 447 0.82 4.00 -18.46
C CYS A 447 0.22 3.32 -19.71
N PHE A 448 -0.69 2.36 -19.53
CA PHE A 448 -1.41 1.64 -20.58
C PHE A 448 -2.86 2.11 -20.75
N GLY A 449 -3.24 3.26 -20.18
CA GLY A 449 -4.55 3.88 -20.41
C GLY A 449 -5.63 3.61 -19.36
N ARG A 450 -5.34 2.85 -18.30
CA ARG A 450 -6.27 2.74 -17.16
C ARG A 450 -6.46 4.10 -16.49
N PHE A 451 -7.71 4.49 -16.24
CA PHE A 451 -8.09 5.78 -15.67
C PHE A 451 -7.66 7.03 -16.47
N ASP A 452 -7.11 6.85 -17.67
CA ASP A 452 -6.80 7.94 -18.61
C ASP A 452 -7.76 7.91 -19.81
N ARG A 453 -7.63 8.90 -20.68
CA ARG A 453 -8.35 9.01 -21.95
C ARG A 453 -7.42 8.75 -23.14
N ALA A 454 -8.00 8.56 -24.32
CA ALA A 454 -7.27 8.55 -25.58
C ALA A 454 -6.64 9.92 -25.89
N TRP A 455 -5.42 9.88 -26.42
CA TRP A 455 -4.63 11.02 -26.86
C TRP A 455 -4.42 10.99 -28.38
N GLN A 456 -3.69 11.97 -28.91
CA GLN A 456 -3.27 11.98 -30.30
C GLN A 456 -2.46 10.72 -30.62
N GLU A 457 -2.83 10.06 -31.71
CA GLU A 457 -2.23 8.82 -32.18
C GLU A 457 -0.77 9.02 -32.60
N ARG A 458 0.10 8.06 -32.23
CA ARG A 458 1.53 8.04 -32.53
C ARG A 458 2.01 6.61 -32.70
N ASP A 459 3.06 6.42 -33.47
CA ASP A 459 3.73 5.12 -33.58
C ASP A 459 4.10 4.58 -32.19
N ILE A 460 4.04 3.25 -32.06
CA ILE A 460 4.21 2.44 -30.85
C ILE A 460 3.08 2.65 -29.84
N PHE A 461 2.81 3.89 -29.43
CA PHE A 461 1.87 4.20 -28.36
C PHE A 461 0.40 4.16 -28.79
N GLY A 462 0.13 4.26 -30.09
CA GLY A 462 -1.20 4.58 -30.59
C GLY A 462 -1.78 5.77 -29.85
N LYS A 463 -2.95 5.59 -29.24
CA LYS A 463 -3.68 6.64 -28.49
C LYS A 463 -3.33 6.70 -27.00
N LEU A 464 -2.33 5.97 -26.53
CA LEU A 464 -1.83 6.11 -25.17
C LEU A 464 -1.20 7.51 -24.97
N ARG A 465 -1.25 8.03 -23.75
CA ARG A 465 -0.55 9.28 -23.43
C ARG A 465 0.96 9.12 -23.64
N TYR A 466 1.53 9.98 -24.47
CA TYR A 466 2.96 10.02 -24.77
C TYR A 466 3.73 10.94 -23.80
N MET A 467 4.95 10.57 -23.44
CA MET A 467 5.88 11.38 -22.63
C MET A 467 7.31 11.21 -23.14
N THR A 468 8.08 12.30 -23.22
CA THR A 468 9.49 12.27 -23.61
C THR A 468 10.39 12.88 -22.56
N SER A 469 11.61 12.37 -22.48
CA SER A 469 12.66 12.90 -21.59
C SER A 469 13.05 14.33 -21.96
N GLU A 470 13.03 14.68 -23.25
CA GLU A 470 13.25 16.07 -23.70
C GLU A 470 12.19 17.02 -23.14
N SER A 471 10.90 16.64 -23.20
CA SER A 471 9.81 17.44 -22.64
C SER A 471 9.90 17.51 -21.12
N THR A 472 10.22 16.39 -20.46
CA THR A 472 10.42 16.33 -19.01
C THR A 472 11.53 17.27 -18.58
N ARG A 473 12.69 17.27 -19.26
CA ARG A 473 13.82 18.17 -18.97
C ARG A 473 13.44 19.65 -19.01
N LYS A 474 12.59 20.04 -19.95
CA LYS A 474 12.10 21.43 -20.07
C LYS A 474 11.06 21.79 -19.01
N LYS A 475 10.32 20.80 -18.50
CA LYS A 475 9.16 21.02 -17.62
C LYS A 475 9.50 20.97 -16.12
N VAL A 476 10.43 20.11 -15.71
CA VAL A 476 10.71 19.85 -14.29
C VAL A 476 12.18 20.07 -13.95
N LYS A 477 12.46 20.41 -12.69
CA LYS A 477 13.83 20.69 -12.20
C LYS A 477 14.52 19.36 -11.88
N LEU A 478 15.67 19.11 -12.50
CA LEU A 478 16.35 17.81 -12.48
C LEU A 478 17.86 17.91 -12.23
N ASP A 479 18.41 19.09 -12.00
CA ASP A 479 19.86 19.28 -11.93
C ASP A 479 20.46 18.51 -10.74
N GLN A 480 19.84 18.64 -9.56
CA GLN A 480 20.29 17.91 -8.37
C GLN A 480 19.97 16.42 -8.47
N TYR A 481 18.81 16.09 -9.05
CA TYR A 481 18.37 14.73 -9.27
C TYR A 481 19.34 13.96 -10.19
N LEU A 482 19.69 14.52 -11.34
CA LEU A 482 20.63 13.91 -12.28
C LEU A 482 22.05 13.87 -11.73
N ALA A 483 22.48 14.90 -10.98
CA ALA A 483 23.77 14.85 -10.31
C ALA A 483 23.87 13.70 -9.30
N LYS A 484 22.76 13.36 -8.62
CA LYS A 484 22.70 12.29 -7.63
C LYS A 484 22.56 10.90 -8.25
N TYR A 485 21.66 10.71 -9.21
CA TYR A 485 21.28 9.38 -9.73
C TYR A 485 21.68 9.12 -11.19
N GLY A 486 22.03 10.15 -11.96
CA GLY A 486 22.38 10.04 -13.38
C GLY A 486 23.80 9.52 -13.63
N ASN A 487 24.72 9.80 -12.71
CA ASN A 487 26.04 9.17 -12.75
C ASN A 487 25.90 7.75 -12.22
N GLN A 488 26.01 6.75 -13.10
CA GLN A 488 26.19 5.37 -12.67
C GLN A 488 27.44 5.33 -11.78
N LYS A 489 27.26 5.33 -10.46
CA LYS A 489 28.27 4.76 -9.57
C LYS A 489 28.25 3.29 -9.91
N SER A 490 29.06 2.90 -10.89
CA SER A 490 29.36 1.52 -11.18
C SER A 490 29.86 0.90 -9.87
N LEU A 491 28.96 0.25 -9.14
CA LEU A 491 29.31 -0.75 -8.14
C LEU A 491 29.84 -1.93 -8.96
N ILE A 492 31.13 -1.84 -9.31
CA ILE A 492 31.97 -2.99 -9.65
C ILE A 492 32.21 -3.76 -8.37
#